data_AF-H7EI39-F1
#
_entry.id   AF-H7EI39-F1
#
_cell.length_a   1.000
_cell.length_b   1.000
_cell.length_c   1.000
_cell.angle_alpha   90.00
_cell.angle_beta   90.00
_cell.angle_gamma   90.00
#
_symmetry.space_group_name_H-M   'P 1'
#
loop_
_entity.id
_entity.type
_entity.pdbx_description
1 polymer ?
#
loop_
_entity_poly.entity_id
_entity_poly.type
_entity_poly.pdbx_seq_one_letter_code
_entity_poly.pdbx_strand_id
1 'polypeptide(L)'
;MQNILFSIDSPLPTSTPTNPYIEFRGWAFSKTSEIKQIRITYNERSVEANLFMPRHDVAVAFPDFAGKAENSGFFKLIPLSKEELLAGVVFTIEITAVDEEVCTQQIAISPVTEQQYENMKADDSVCTCSFCGETSHFGNSGFDYPIFHKYKIIGAGIRPKTACQFCGSNDRIRYLDYVLSNYTNIYRSKNRILHIAPEKLIEKKIRSNKKCDYITGDIQEGVADCKVDVTRMQFSEKHFDFIMLNHVFEHIPDEAAAVSEIKRCLKKNGKLIFSVPICLERNTFEDSSYTTAEERIKFYGQADHVRLYGANDIVVRFERYGLKVTEYIAEKVLSAEQIAKMRVTAQDRIFIAKKNHKSVFWHSQQNVWNEVRELKIELEKTKNMCKNLTDSINEANWAHIFHDTISTSPWLQDKSFSPGRMALGYNGLYSLYRILNEFKPKRILEIGLGQSTHMISQFVKYANAEHIVVEANKDWIYFYKNAHSLPEGTQIMHLDYEILPYKDENVRVFKNFKESLTGKKFDFILVDAPFGADMIEYSRIDILQLIPDSLAKDFVIFIDDTQRYGESHTSDSIVAKLAENGIAACKGRYSGVASNDVICSENLRFLTTL
;
A
#
# COMPACT_ATOMS: atom_id res chain seq x y z
N MET A 1 22.19 -16.27 -21.13
CA MET A 1 21.25 -15.42 -20.35
C MET A 1 21.95 -14.09 -20.15
N GLN A 2 21.25 -12.97 -20.33
CA GLN A 2 21.82 -11.65 -20.04
C GLN A 2 22.08 -11.55 -18.53
N ASN A 3 23.31 -11.23 -18.10
CA ASN A 3 23.63 -11.16 -16.67
C ASN A 3 23.23 -9.80 -16.09
N ILE A 4 23.25 -8.75 -16.92
CA ILE A 4 22.69 -7.43 -16.58
C ILE A 4 21.17 -7.45 -16.78
N LEU A 5 20.44 -7.13 -15.71
CA LEU A 5 19.00 -6.86 -15.73
C LEU A 5 18.77 -5.38 -15.46
N PHE A 6 17.86 -4.75 -16.20
CA PHE A 6 17.59 -3.33 -16.03
C PHE A 6 16.22 -2.94 -16.59
N SER A 7 15.73 -1.77 -16.16
CA SER A 7 14.60 -1.07 -16.74
C SER A 7 14.83 0.44 -16.68
N ILE A 8 14.23 1.16 -17.62
CA ILE A 8 14.21 2.62 -17.65
C ILE A 8 12.76 3.05 -17.41
N ASP A 9 12.50 3.62 -16.24
CA ASP A 9 11.17 4.07 -15.81
C ASP A 9 10.82 5.42 -16.45
N SER A 10 11.84 6.24 -16.73
CA SER A 10 11.70 7.54 -17.38
C SER A 10 12.99 7.90 -18.12
N PRO A 11 12.93 8.54 -19.30
CA PRO A 11 11.72 8.83 -20.07
C PRO A 11 11.15 7.57 -20.74
N LEU A 12 9.82 7.54 -20.94
CA LEU A 12 9.21 6.47 -21.75
C LEU A 12 9.60 6.66 -23.23
N PRO A 13 9.80 5.57 -23.99
CA PRO A 13 10.07 5.67 -25.43
C PRO A 13 8.99 6.49 -26.14
N THR A 14 9.39 7.43 -27.01
CA THR A 14 8.50 8.32 -27.78
C THR A 14 7.66 9.32 -26.96
N SER A 15 7.91 9.44 -25.65
CA SER A 15 7.26 10.46 -24.82
C SER A 15 7.61 11.88 -25.27
N THR A 16 6.64 12.79 -25.18
CA THR A 16 6.83 14.22 -25.39
C THR A 16 7.28 14.85 -24.06
N PRO A 17 8.45 15.51 -24.01
CA PRO A 17 8.92 16.18 -22.81
C PRO A 17 7.93 17.26 -22.34
N THR A 18 7.79 17.42 -21.02
CA THR A 18 6.97 18.48 -20.41
C THR A 18 7.81 19.52 -19.66
N ASN A 19 9.14 19.37 -19.66
CA ASN A 19 10.09 20.21 -18.97
C ASN A 19 11.31 20.46 -19.88
N PRO A 20 12.10 21.53 -19.67
CA PRO A 20 13.32 21.82 -20.43
C PRO A 20 14.49 20.86 -20.09
N TYR A 21 14.18 19.75 -19.44
CA TYR A 21 15.13 18.71 -19.06
C TYR A 21 14.46 17.34 -19.10
N ILE A 22 15.27 16.31 -19.28
CA ILE A 22 14.87 14.92 -19.28
C ILE A 22 15.35 14.25 -18.00
N GLU A 23 14.41 13.64 -17.28
CA GLU A 23 14.70 12.85 -16.09
C GLU A 23 14.89 11.39 -16.49
N PHE A 24 16.14 10.92 -16.44
CA PHE A 24 16.48 9.50 -16.53
C PHE A 24 16.35 8.85 -15.17
N ARG A 25 15.41 7.92 -15.05
CA ARG A 25 15.22 7.08 -13.87
C ARG A 25 15.06 5.64 -14.30
N GLY A 26 15.59 4.74 -13.50
CA GLY A 26 15.45 3.32 -13.74
C GLY A 26 16.15 2.51 -12.67
N TRP A 27 16.37 1.25 -12.98
CA TRP A 27 17.14 0.34 -12.17
C TRP A 27 18.00 -0.56 -13.05
N ALA A 28 19.16 -0.96 -12.53
CA ALA A 28 20.04 -1.92 -13.17
C ALA A 28 20.85 -2.69 -12.12
N PHE A 29 20.95 -4.01 -12.26
CA PHE A 29 21.86 -4.84 -11.47
C PHE A 29 22.43 -6.00 -12.29
N SER A 30 23.60 -6.50 -11.90
CA SER A 30 24.21 -7.69 -12.49
C SER A 30 24.03 -8.91 -11.59
N LYS A 31 23.69 -10.05 -12.19
CA LYS A 31 23.59 -11.33 -11.47
C LYS A 31 24.95 -11.78 -10.92
N THR A 32 26.04 -11.46 -11.60
CA THR A 32 27.41 -11.93 -11.30
C THR A 32 28.25 -10.91 -10.55
N SER A 33 28.01 -9.61 -10.75
CA SER A 33 28.87 -8.53 -10.25
C SER A 33 28.03 -7.31 -9.80
N GLU A 34 28.66 -6.17 -9.51
CA GLU A 34 27.99 -4.88 -9.31
C GLU A 34 27.98 -4.06 -10.61
N ILE A 35 27.09 -3.07 -10.70
CA ILE A 35 27.12 -2.08 -11.79
C ILE A 35 28.23 -1.07 -11.50
N LYS A 36 29.16 -0.94 -12.46
CA LYS A 36 30.32 -0.06 -12.39
C LYS A 36 29.96 1.37 -12.78
N GLN A 37 29.22 1.54 -13.88
CA GLN A 37 28.81 2.84 -14.40
C GLN A 37 27.55 2.69 -15.27
N ILE A 38 26.77 3.78 -15.37
CA ILE A 38 25.73 3.94 -16.40
C ILE A 38 25.99 5.26 -17.12
N ARG A 39 26.28 5.19 -18.41
CA ARG A 39 26.59 6.33 -19.27
C ARG A 39 25.44 6.60 -20.21
N ILE A 40 25.01 7.85 -20.29
CA ILE A 40 23.95 8.31 -21.19
C ILE A 40 24.58 9.24 -22.22
N THR A 41 24.51 8.86 -23.48
CA THR A 41 25.12 9.57 -24.62
C THR A 41 24.05 10.15 -25.53
N TYR A 42 24.18 11.40 -25.95
CA TYR A 42 23.26 12.11 -26.85
C TYR A 42 24.00 13.27 -27.54
N ASN A 43 23.71 13.54 -28.81
CA ASN A 43 24.33 14.65 -29.57
C ASN A 43 25.85 14.79 -29.35
N GLU A 44 26.58 13.66 -29.41
CA GLU A 44 28.03 13.55 -29.16
C GLU A 44 28.49 13.89 -27.73
N ARG A 45 27.58 14.21 -26.82
CA ARG A 45 27.84 14.42 -25.38
C ARG A 45 27.60 13.13 -24.62
N SER A 46 28.30 12.95 -23.49
CA SER A 46 28.04 11.85 -22.56
C SER A 46 27.99 12.35 -21.13
N VAL A 47 27.07 11.78 -20.35
CA VAL A 47 26.92 12.05 -18.93
C VAL A 47 26.77 10.75 -18.16
N GLU A 48 27.29 10.72 -16.93
CA GLU A 48 27.19 9.55 -16.06
C GLU A 48 26.01 9.69 -15.08
N ALA A 49 25.22 8.62 -14.93
CA ALA A 49 24.09 8.58 -13.99
C ALA A 49 24.58 8.33 -12.56
N ASN A 50 23.84 8.87 -11.58
CA ASN A 50 24.06 8.53 -10.18
C ASN A 50 23.50 7.13 -9.94
N LEU A 51 24.31 6.25 -9.36
CA LEU A 51 23.95 4.86 -9.06
C LEU A 51 23.55 4.69 -7.59
N PHE A 52 23.11 3.48 -7.27
CA PHE A 52 22.85 3.02 -5.90
C PHE A 52 21.71 3.74 -5.19
N MET A 53 20.68 4.10 -5.95
CA MET A 53 19.43 4.57 -5.36
C MET A 53 18.59 3.37 -4.89
N PRO A 54 17.94 3.44 -3.71
CA PRO A 54 17.08 2.37 -3.23
C PRO A 54 15.91 2.05 -4.17
N ARG A 55 15.60 0.76 -4.35
CA ARG A 55 14.59 0.13 -5.23
C ARG A 55 14.00 -1.13 -4.60
N HIS A 56 13.25 -0.95 -3.51
CA HIS A 56 12.60 -2.06 -2.81
C HIS A 56 11.57 -2.78 -3.70
N ASP A 57 10.89 -2.06 -4.58
CA ASP A 57 10.00 -2.62 -5.60
C ASP A 57 10.71 -3.65 -6.50
N VAL A 58 11.96 -3.37 -6.87
CA VAL A 58 12.80 -4.28 -7.67
C VAL A 58 13.27 -5.46 -6.83
N ALA A 59 13.64 -5.24 -5.57
CA ALA A 59 14.02 -6.33 -4.65
C ALA A 59 12.87 -7.34 -4.46
N VAL A 60 11.62 -6.84 -4.38
CA VAL A 60 10.42 -7.69 -4.32
C VAL A 60 10.20 -8.45 -5.62
N ALA A 61 10.41 -7.82 -6.78
CA ALA A 61 10.28 -8.47 -8.08
C ALA A 61 11.37 -9.52 -8.36
N PHE A 62 12.55 -9.36 -7.76
CA PHE A 62 13.72 -10.24 -7.93
C PHE A 62 14.25 -10.76 -6.58
N PRO A 63 13.49 -11.62 -5.87
CA PRO A 63 13.81 -12.03 -4.50
C PRO A 63 15.14 -12.78 -4.38
N ASP A 64 15.52 -13.57 -5.40
CA ASP A 64 16.80 -14.29 -5.44
C ASP A 64 18.03 -13.35 -5.52
N PHE A 65 17.80 -12.07 -5.83
CA PHE A 65 18.81 -11.04 -5.97
C PHE A 65 18.56 -9.83 -5.05
N ALA A 66 17.74 -9.99 -4.00
CA ALA A 66 17.15 -8.92 -3.20
C ALA A 66 18.09 -7.74 -2.94
N GLY A 67 19.27 -7.90 -2.35
CA GLY A 67 20.13 -6.74 -2.05
C GLY A 67 21.03 -6.25 -3.17
N LYS A 68 21.17 -6.98 -4.29
CA LYS A 68 21.66 -6.36 -5.53
C LYS A 68 20.55 -5.50 -6.16
N ALA A 69 19.32 -5.99 -6.10
CA ALA A 69 18.14 -5.30 -6.60
C ALA A 69 17.74 -4.09 -5.73
N GLU A 70 17.96 -4.14 -4.42
CA GLU A 70 17.56 -3.10 -3.48
C GLU A 70 18.28 -1.78 -3.70
N ASN A 71 19.55 -1.79 -4.13
CA ASN A 71 20.30 -0.58 -4.47
C ASN A 71 20.57 -0.50 -5.97
N SER A 72 19.66 -1.03 -6.80
CA SER A 72 19.83 -1.06 -8.26
C SER A 72 19.44 0.25 -8.96
N GLY A 73 18.84 1.20 -8.24
CA GLY A 73 18.30 2.42 -8.85
C GLY A 73 19.36 3.35 -9.39
N PHE A 74 19.06 4.02 -10.50
CA PHE A 74 19.87 5.10 -11.03
C PHE A 74 19.05 6.33 -11.38
N PHE A 75 19.71 7.49 -11.37
CA PHE A 75 19.10 8.76 -11.67
C PHE A 75 20.06 9.72 -12.39
N LYS A 76 19.58 10.36 -13.44
CA LYS A 76 20.23 11.53 -14.04
C LYS A 76 19.16 12.49 -14.54
N LEU A 77 19.44 13.78 -14.48
CA LEU A 77 18.63 14.77 -15.17
C LEU A 77 19.52 15.49 -16.17
N ILE A 78 19.02 15.60 -17.40
CA ILE A 78 19.75 16.11 -18.55
C ILE A 78 19.01 17.35 -19.06
N PRO A 79 19.52 18.57 -18.83
CA PRO A 79 18.96 19.76 -19.46
C PRO A 79 19.17 19.69 -20.98
N LEU A 80 18.14 20.10 -21.73
CA LEU A 80 18.18 20.17 -23.18
C LEU A 80 17.99 21.62 -23.64
N SER A 81 18.68 22.00 -24.71
CA SER A 81 18.45 23.30 -25.35
C SER A 81 17.09 23.32 -26.06
N LYS A 82 16.59 24.53 -26.37
CA LYS A 82 15.36 24.70 -27.15
C LYS A 82 15.46 23.97 -28.48
N GLU A 83 16.61 24.06 -29.16
CA GLU A 83 16.86 23.41 -30.44
C GLU A 83 16.80 21.88 -30.32
N GLU A 84 17.38 21.31 -29.26
CA GLU A 84 17.34 19.87 -28.99
C GLU A 84 15.91 19.38 -28.74
N LEU A 85 15.10 20.14 -28.00
CA LEU A 85 13.70 19.79 -27.73
C LEU A 85 12.81 19.90 -28.97
N LEU A 86 13.03 20.90 -29.83
CA LEU A 86 12.28 21.06 -31.08
C LEU A 86 12.63 20.00 -32.13
N ALA A 87 13.88 19.50 -32.13
CA ALA A 87 14.34 18.46 -33.05
C ALA A 87 14.00 17.03 -32.57
N GLY A 88 13.77 16.85 -31.28
CA GLY A 88 13.77 15.53 -30.65
C GLY A 88 15.20 15.03 -30.44
N VAL A 89 15.38 14.11 -29.49
CA VAL A 89 16.70 13.60 -29.11
C VAL A 89 16.66 12.08 -28.97
N VAL A 90 17.73 11.43 -29.42
CA VAL A 90 17.96 10.00 -29.18
C VAL A 90 19.09 9.86 -28.17
N PHE A 91 18.79 9.17 -27.08
CA PHE A 91 19.75 8.82 -26.04
C PHE A 91 20.19 7.38 -26.20
N THR A 92 21.47 7.13 -25.96
CA THR A 92 22.05 5.79 -25.83
C THR A 92 22.49 5.59 -24.39
N ILE A 93 21.87 4.64 -23.69
CA ILE A 93 22.19 4.27 -22.32
C ILE A 93 23.08 3.04 -22.35
N GLU A 94 24.31 3.17 -21.87
CA GLU A 94 25.29 2.09 -21.73
C GLU A 94 25.45 1.75 -20.25
N ILE A 95 25.19 0.50 -19.89
CA ILE A 95 25.30 -0.04 -18.53
C ILE A 95 26.51 -0.97 -18.51
N THR A 96 27.53 -0.63 -17.72
CA THR A 96 28.74 -1.44 -17.58
C THR A 96 28.79 -2.07 -16.19
N ALA A 97 28.99 -3.38 -16.13
CA ALA A 97 29.21 -4.11 -14.89
C ALA A 97 30.71 -4.20 -14.55
N VAL A 98 31.05 -4.56 -13.30
CA VAL A 98 32.45 -4.63 -12.82
C VAL A 98 33.26 -5.72 -13.53
N ASP A 99 32.60 -6.79 -13.98
CA ASP A 99 33.17 -7.84 -14.82
C ASP A 99 33.27 -7.45 -16.31
N GLU A 100 33.13 -6.15 -16.61
CA GLU A 100 33.21 -5.54 -17.94
C GLU A 100 32.14 -6.03 -18.94
N GLU A 101 31.07 -6.67 -18.46
CA GLU A 101 29.86 -6.89 -19.27
C GLU A 101 29.17 -5.54 -19.56
N VAL A 102 28.72 -5.36 -20.80
CA VAL A 102 28.08 -4.13 -21.25
C VAL A 102 26.73 -4.42 -21.88
N CYS A 103 25.73 -3.64 -21.50
CA CYS A 103 24.42 -3.63 -22.14
C CYS A 103 24.07 -2.22 -22.61
N THR A 104 23.42 -2.10 -23.77
CA THR A 104 23.05 -0.81 -24.35
C THR A 104 21.56 -0.78 -24.70
N GLN A 105 20.89 0.34 -24.40
CA GLN A 105 19.52 0.62 -24.84
C GLN A 105 19.43 2.03 -25.44
N GLN A 106 18.64 2.18 -26.50
CA GLN A 106 18.32 3.50 -27.05
C GLN A 106 16.92 3.95 -26.66
N ILE A 107 16.78 5.24 -26.34
CA ILE A 107 15.49 5.89 -26.11
C ILE A 107 15.41 7.15 -26.95
N ALA A 108 14.41 7.21 -27.82
CA ALA A 108 14.05 8.42 -28.56
C ALA A 108 12.94 9.17 -27.81
N ILE A 109 13.11 10.48 -27.65
CA ILE A 109 12.05 11.38 -27.20
C ILE A 109 11.53 12.22 -28.37
N SER A 110 10.22 12.41 -28.39
CA SER A 110 9.53 13.11 -29.47
C SER A 110 9.82 14.61 -29.43
N PRO A 111 9.93 15.28 -30.58
CA PRO A 111 10.05 16.73 -30.64
C PRO A 111 8.85 17.42 -30.01
N VAL A 112 9.06 18.60 -29.46
CA VAL A 112 7.99 19.48 -28.95
C VAL A 112 7.72 20.61 -29.96
N THR A 113 6.50 21.15 -29.96
CA THR A 113 6.19 22.37 -30.72
C THR A 113 6.72 23.61 -30.01
N GLU A 114 6.89 24.72 -30.72
CA GLU A 114 7.25 26.00 -30.08
C GLU A 114 6.26 26.37 -28.98
N GLN A 115 4.96 26.19 -29.23
CA GLN A 115 3.93 26.46 -28.22
C GLN A 115 4.07 25.55 -26.99
N GLN A 116 4.43 24.28 -27.17
CA GLN A 116 4.68 23.38 -26.04
C GLN A 116 5.90 23.81 -25.24
N TYR A 117 6.98 24.24 -25.91
CA TYR A 117 8.18 24.77 -25.25
C TYR A 117 7.88 26.04 -24.44
N GLU A 118 7.18 27.02 -25.02
CA GLU A 118 6.81 28.27 -24.32
C GLU A 118 5.89 28.01 -23.11
N ASN A 119 5.13 26.91 -23.13
CA ASN A 119 4.30 26.47 -22.01
C ASN A 119 5.06 25.69 -20.93
N MET A 120 6.31 25.26 -21.20
CA MET A 120 7.17 24.66 -20.18
C MET A 120 7.58 25.76 -19.21
N LYS A 121 6.88 25.86 -18.07
CA LYS A 121 7.32 26.73 -16.99
C LYS A 121 8.64 26.20 -16.46
N ALA A 122 9.74 26.81 -16.87
CA ALA A 122 11.01 26.61 -16.22
C ALA A 122 10.85 27.05 -14.76
N ASP A 123 10.85 26.10 -13.83
CA ASP A 123 11.26 26.42 -12.48
C ASP A 123 12.78 26.59 -12.52
N ASP A 124 13.21 27.81 -12.81
CA ASP A 124 14.61 28.23 -12.86
C ASP A 124 15.29 28.19 -11.48
N SER A 125 14.64 27.67 -10.43
CA SER A 125 15.22 27.59 -9.08
C SER A 125 16.30 26.51 -8.98
N VAL A 126 17.46 26.80 -9.56
CA VAL A 126 18.72 26.15 -9.21
C VAL A 126 18.97 26.27 -7.71
N CYS A 127 19.44 25.19 -7.11
CA CYS A 127 19.65 25.09 -5.68
C CYS A 127 21.07 24.59 -5.41
N THR A 128 21.75 25.21 -4.46
CA THR A 128 23.06 24.75 -4.01
C THR A 128 22.88 23.59 -3.03
N CYS A 129 23.37 22.42 -3.40
CA CYS A 129 23.29 21.23 -2.57
C CYS A 129 24.09 21.42 -1.27
N SER A 130 23.41 21.31 -0.13
CA SER A 130 24.08 21.41 1.18
C SER A 130 25.01 20.24 1.50
N PHE A 131 24.98 19.16 0.71
CA PHE A 131 25.87 18.01 0.88
C PHE A 131 27.17 18.14 0.07
N CYS A 132 27.08 18.39 -1.25
CA CYS A 132 28.25 18.45 -2.13
C CYS A 132 28.69 19.87 -2.53
N GLY A 133 27.87 20.90 -2.27
CA GLY A 133 28.17 22.29 -2.61
C GLY A 133 27.86 22.69 -4.06
N GLU A 134 27.55 21.73 -4.92
CA GLU A 134 27.23 22.00 -6.33
C GLU A 134 25.84 22.63 -6.50
N THR A 135 25.70 23.51 -7.50
CA THR A 135 24.44 24.19 -7.81
C THR A 135 23.78 23.54 -9.02
N SER A 136 22.58 22.98 -8.84
CA SER A 136 21.83 22.28 -9.89
C SER A 136 20.33 22.42 -9.72
N HIS A 137 19.57 21.97 -10.72
CA HIS A 137 18.18 21.58 -10.50
C HIS A 137 18.13 20.32 -9.63
N PHE A 138 17.05 20.14 -8.87
CA PHE A 138 16.84 18.95 -8.06
C PHE A 138 15.70 18.13 -8.67
N GLY A 139 15.92 16.82 -8.80
CA GLY A 139 14.89 15.87 -9.27
C GLY A 139 13.98 15.39 -8.15
N ASN A 140 13.06 14.51 -8.48
CA ASN A 140 12.16 13.89 -7.49
C ASN A 140 12.85 12.69 -6.83
N SER A 141 12.48 12.36 -5.59
CA SER A 141 12.98 11.16 -4.90
C SER A 141 11.84 10.33 -4.33
N GLY A 142 12.02 9.00 -4.23
CA GLY A 142 11.06 8.08 -3.63
C GLY A 142 10.08 7.47 -4.63
N PHE A 143 9.22 6.59 -4.12
CA PHE A 143 8.18 5.85 -4.84
C PHE A 143 6.82 6.18 -4.25
N ASP A 144 5.76 6.04 -5.03
CA ASP A 144 4.42 6.39 -4.58
C ASP A 144 3.53 5.17 -4.36
N TYR A 145 2.87 5.15 -3.21
CA TYR A 145 1.81 4.21 -2.86
C TYR A 145 0.68 4.99 -2.18
N PRO A 146 -0.61 4.62 -2.40
CA PRO A 146 -1.76 5.38 -1.86
C PRO A 146 -1.71 5.62 -0.34
N ILE A 147 -1.15 4.67 0.41
CA ILE A 147 -1.02 4.75 1.87
C ILE A 147 -0.18 5.95 2.35
N PHE A 148 0.83 6.37 1.58
CA PHE A 148 1.71 7.47 1.99
C PHE A 148 0.94 8.79 2.09
N HIS A 149 0.00 9.02 1.18
CA HIS A 149 -0.90 10.18 1.21
C HIS A 149 -2.01 10.00 2.23
N LYS A 150 -2.66 8.83 2.24
CA LYS A 150 -3.80 8.52 3.14
C LYS A 150 -3.45 8.74 4.61
N TYR A 151 -2.24 8.35 5.02
CA TYR A 151 -1.81 8.41 6.41
C TYR A 151 -0.71 9.43 6.66
N LYS A 152 -0.45 10.36 5.73
CA LYS A 152 0.57 11.42 5.86
C LYS A 152 1.89 10.85 6.38
N ILE A 153 2.36 9.80 5.71
CA ILE A 153 3.60 9.11 6.08
C ILE A 153 4.77 9.97 5.61
N ILE A 154 5.52 10.51 6.56
CA ILE A 154 6.72 11.29 6.30
C ILE A 154 7.91 10.35 6.15
N GLY A 155 8.78 10.67 5.20
CA GLY A 155 9.98 9.87 4.91
C GLY A 155 9.80 8.79 3.86
N ALA A 156 8.60 8.64 3.33
CA ALA A 156 8.23 7.80 2.20
C ALA A 156 7.51 8.64 1.12
N GLY A 157 6.98 8.02 0.06
CA GLY A 157 6.29 8.74 -1.02
C GLY A 157 7.23 9.44 -2.02
N ILE A 158 6.66 9.89 -3.14
CA ILE A 158 7.35 10.78 -4.07
C ILE A 158 7.49 12.16 -3.43
N ARG A 159 8.73 12.61 -3.31
CA ARG A 159 9.09 13.93 -2.79
C ARG A 159 9.68 14.76 -3.94
N PRO A 160 9.00 15.82 -4.37
CA PRO A 160 9.44 16.56 -5.53
C PRO A 160 10.63 17.45 -5.21
N LYS A 161 11.58 17.57 -6.16
CA LYS A 161 12.72 18.51 -6.09
C LYS A 161 13.64 18.32 -4.88
N THR A 162 13.88 17.08 -4.49
CA THR A 162 14.73 16.70 -3.36
C THR A 162 16.00 15.96 -3.78
N ALA A 163 16.12 15.42 -4.99
CA ALA A 163 17.31 14.64 -5.41
C ALA A 163 18.36 15.53 -6.10
N CYS A 164 19.58 15.59 -5.54
CA CYS A 164 20.71 16.31 -6.15
C CYS A 164 21.27 15.53 -7.35
N GLN A 165 21.54 16.22 -8.45
CA GLN A 165 21.99 15.61 -9.71
C GLN A 165 23.48 15.25 -9.77
N PHE A 166 24.28 15.87 -8.89
CA PHE A 166 25.73 15.69 -8.84
C PHE A 166 26.17 14.59 -7.88
N CYS A 167 25.58 14.57 -6.68
CA CYS A 167 25.94 13.59 -5.66
C CYS A 167 24.85 12.57 -5.34
N GLY A 168 23.64 12.73 -5.87
CA GLY A 168 22.52 11.84 -5.57
C GLY A 168 21.88 12.03 -4.19
N SER A 169 22.35 12.98 -3.37
CA SER A 169 21.75 13.21 -2.04
C SER A 169 20.27 13.57 -2.18
N ASN A 170 19.42 12.98 -1.33
CA ASN A 170 18.01 13.34 -1.21
C ASN A 170 17.76 14.18 0.07
N ASP A 171 16.52 14.56 0.30
CA ASP A 171 16.10 15.32 1.48
C ASP A 171 16.49 14.63 2.78
N ARG A 172 16.31 13.31 2.88
CA ARG A 172 16.62 12.51 4.07
C ARG A 172 18.11 12.44 4.36
N ILE A 173 18.94 12.20 3.34
CA ILE A 173 20.41 12.17 3.48
C ILE A 173 20.93 13.54 3.95
N ARG A 174 20.42 14.64 3.38
CA ARG A 174 20.83 15.99 3.78
C ARG A 174 20.39 16.33 5.20
N TYR A 175 19.19 15.89 5.60
CA TYR A 175 18.73 16.11 6.96
C TYR A 175 19.52 15.27 7.98
N LEU A 176 19.75 14.00 7.68
CA LEU A 176 20.61 13.12 8.48
C LEU A 176 22.01 13.73 8.64
N ASP A 177 22.64 14.17 7.54
CA ASP A 177 23.96 14.80 7.59
C ASP A 177 23.99 16.05 8.47
N TYR A 178 22.94 16.88 8.41
CA TYR A 178 22.79 18.04 9.29
C TYR A 178 22.72 17.61 10.76
N VAL A 179 21.92 16.61 11.10
CA VAL A 179 21.77 16.14 12.47
C VAL A 179 23.08 15.54 12.99
N LEU A 180 23.75 14.70 12.19
CA LEU A 180 25.06 14.13 12.52
C LEU A 180 26.11 15.23 12.73
N SER A 181 26.10 16.26 11.88
CA SER A 181 27.07 17.36 11.95
C SER A 181 26.85 18.22 13.18
N ASN A 182 25.61 18.52 13.58
CA ASN A 182 25.31 19.53 14.61
C ASN A 182 25.03 18.95 16.00
N TYR A 183 24.48 17.74 16.10
CA TYR A 183 24.06 17.14 17.38
C TYR A 183 24.93 15.95 17.81
N THR A 184 25.97 15.65 17.03
CA THR A 184 26.96 14.63 17.34
C THR A 184 28.38 15.10 17.05
N ASN A 185 29.35 14.31 17.46
CA ASN A 185 30.78 14.48 17.14
C ASN A 185 31.28 13.37 16.19
N ILE A 186 30.38 12.70 15.47
CA ILE A 186 30.69 11.49 14.69
C ILE A 186 31.76 11.73 13.61
N TYR A 187 31.70 12.88 12.93
CA TYR A 187 32.66 13.26 11.88
C TYR A 187 33.97 13.86 12.40
N ARG A 188 34.04 14.24 13.69
CA ARG A 188 35.14 15.09 14.20
C ARG A 188 36.00 14.42 15.26
N SER A 189 35.43 13.47 16.01
CA SER A 189 36.12 12.76 17.10
C SER A 189 36.57 11.37 16.66
N LYS A 190 37.46 10.76 17.46
CA LYS A 190 37.79 9.33 17.36
C LYS A 190 36.67 8.52 17.99
N ASN A 191 35.88 7.83 17.17
CA ASN A 191 34.74 7.04 17.59
C ASN A 191 34.82 5.61 17.05
N ARG A 192 34.19 4.67 17.75
CA ARG A 192 33.82 3.35 17.21
C ARG A 192 32.36 3.40 16.75
N ILE A 193 32.12 3.13 15.48
CA ILE A 193 30.84 3.35 14.83
C ILE A 193 30.43 2.06 14.12
N LEU A 194 29.22 1.57 14.42
CA LEU A 194 28.54 0.55 13.63
C LEU A 194 27.44 1.24 12.81
N HIS A 195 27.42 1.02 11.51
CA HIS A 195 26.38 1.53 10.62
C HIS A 195 25.71 0.39 9.88
N ILE A 196 24.47 0.09 10.27
CA ILE A 196 23.65 -0.95 9.65
C ILE A 196 22.91 -0.36 8.45
N ALA A 197 22.88 -1.09 7.33
CA ALA A 197 22.29 -0.67 6.06
C ALA A 197 22.78 0.74 5.63
N PRO A 198 24.09 0.91 5.40
CA PRO A 198 24.70 2.24 5.32
C PRO A 198 24.28 3.02 4.06
N GLU A 199 23.86 4.28 4.23
CA GLU A 199 23.71 5.17 3.07
C GLU A 199 25.09 5.56 2.53
N LYS A 200 25.37 5.26 1.26
CA LYS A 200 26.71 5.39 0.65
C LYS A 200 27.36 6.77 0.80
N LEU A 201 26.58 7.84 0.73
CA LEU A 201 27.08 9.21 0.91
C LEU A 201 27.54 9.47 2.34
N ILE A 202 26.77 9.01 3.33
CA ILE A 202 27.12 9.12 4.75
C ILE A 202 28.31 8.23 5.07
N GLU A 203 28.32 6.99 4.56
CA GLU A 203 29.46 6.08 4.65
C GLU A 203 30.75 6.75 4.16
N LYS A 204 30.75 7.34 2.95
CA LYS A 204 31.91 8.02 2.38
C LYS A 204 32.40 9.15 3.30
N LYS A 205 31.47 9.92 3.87
CA LYS A 205 31.80 11.02 4.78
C LYS A 205 32.38 10.52 6.11
N ILE A 206 31.83 9.46 6.71
CA ILE A 206 32.38 8.86 7.94
C ILE A 206 33.77 8.26 7.67
N ARG A 207 33.94 7.51 6.57
CA ARG A 207 35.24 6.91 6.18
C ARG A 207 36.33 7.94 5.85
N SER A 208 35.98 9.19 5.60
CA SER A 208 36.94 10.30 5.47
C SER A 208 37.63 10.64 6.80
N ASN A 209 36.95 10.41 7.94
CA ASN A 209 37.55 10.55 9.26
C ASN A 209 38.37 9.29 9.62
N LYS A 210 39.64 9.26 9.18
CA LYS A 210 40.58 8.14 9.39
C LYS A 210 40.89 7.82 10.85
N LYS A 211 40.44 8.65 11.81
CA LYS A 211 40.62 8.40 13.24
C LYS A 211 39.56 7.46 13.80
N CYS A 212 38.43 7.28 13.11
CA CYS A 212 37.35 6.40 13.54
C CYS A 212 37.60 4.95 13.16
N ASP A 213 37.10 4.07 14.02
CA ASP A 213 36.93 2.64 13.75
C ASP A 213 35.48 2.47 13.29
N TYR A 214 35.29 2.31 11.98
CA TYR A 214 33.98 2.34 11.33
C TYR A 214 33.73 1.01 10.62
N ILE A 215 32.66 0.34 11.03
CA ILE A 215 32.23 -0.94 10.50
C ILE A 215 30.83 -0.76 9.93
N THR A 216 30.63 -1.21 8.68
CA THR A 216 29.29 -1.35 8.11
C THR A 216 28.75 -2.76 8.27
N GLY A 217 27.45 -2.88 8.51
CA GLY A 217 26.76 -4.15 8.63
C GLY A 217 25.49 -4.18 7.81
N ASP A 218 25.09 -5.35 7.34
CA ASP A 218 23.81 -5.54 6.67
C ASP A 218 23.30 -6.97 6.89
N ILE A 219 21.98 -7.19 6.90
CA ILE A 219 21.44 -8.55 6.98
C ILE A 219 21.80 -9.36 5.73
N GLN A 220 22.00 -8.68 4.61
CA GLN A 220 22.47 -9.25 3.38
C GLN A 220 24.00 -9.36 3.33
N GLU A 221 24.46 -10.50 2.84
CA GLU A 221 25.88 -10.75 2.62
C GLU A 221 26.39 -10.02 1.37
N GLY A 222 27.58 -9.41 1.48
CA GLY A 222 28.30 -8.80 0.35
C GLY A 222 28.02 -7.31 0.09
N VAL A 223 27.08 -6.67 0.80
CA VAL A 223 26.72 -5.24 0.58
C VAL A 223 27.34 -4.27 1.60
N ALA A 224 27.96 -4.81 2.66
CA ALA A 224 28.61 -4.10 3.76
C ALA A 224 29.87 -4.87 4.23
N ASP A 225 30.64 -4.30 5.17
CA ASP A 225 31.89 -4.90 5.68
C ASP A 225 31.65 -6.29 6.30
N CYS A 226 30.46 -6.53 6.87
CA CYS A 226 30.07 -7.84 7.38
C CYS A 226 28.55 -8.06 7.40
N LYS A 227 28.13 -9.33 7.38
CA LYS A 227 26.73 -9.70 7.61
C LYS A 227 26.36 -9.52 9.08
N VAL A 228 25.30 -8.77 9.38
CA VAL A 228 24.85 -8.46 10.74
C VAL A 228 23.34 -8.64 10.83
N ASP A 229 22.90 -9.58 11.67
CA ASP A 229 21.53 -9.61 12.19
C ASP A 229 21.48 -8.76 13.45
N VAL A 230 20.75 -7.64 13.41
CA VAL A 230 20.64 -6.70 14.53
C VAL A 230 19.97 -7.31 15.76
N THR A 231 19.20 -8.40 15.61
CA THR A 231 18.61 -9.15 16.74
C THR A 231 19.63 -10.07 17.43
N ARG A 232 20.80 -10.30 16.82
CA ARG A 232 21.89 -11.12 17.35
C ARG A 232 23.22 -10.71 16.75
N MET A 233 23.81 -9.65 17.30
CA MET A 233 25.04 -9.06 16.76
C MET A 233 26.29 -9.78 17.26
N GLN A 234 27.25 -10.05 16.36
CA GLN A 234 28.52 -10.72 16.66
C GLN A 234 29.53 -9.88 17.48
N PHE A 235 29.21 -8.61 17.75
CA PHE A 235 30.12 -7.68 18.40
C PHE A 235 30.13 -7.83 19.92
N SER A 236 31.25 -7.48 20.55
CA SER A 236 31.38 -7.49 22.01
C SER A 236 30.49 -6.45 22.68
N GLU A 237 30.14 -6.68 23.95
CA GLU A 237 29.42 -5.66 24.72
C GLU A 237 30.23 -4.36 24.89
N LYS A 238 29.54 -3.23 25.04
CA LYS A 238 30.14 -1.92 25.34
C LYS A 238 31.24 -1.50 24.34
N HIS A 239 31.08 -1.85 23.07
CA HIS A 239 32.09 -1.64 22.05
C HIS A 239 31.93 -0.31 21.30
N PHE A 240 30.71 0.08 20.94
CA PHE A 240 30.47 1.22 20.04
C PHE A 240 30.13 2.53 20.76
N ASP A 241 30.67 3.64 20.26
CA ASP A 241 30.25 5.00 20.63
C ASP A 241 28.96 5.39 19.90
N PHE A 242 28.81 4.94 18.65
CA PHE A 242 27.61 5.14 17.84
C PHE A 242 27.17 3.84 17.18
N ILE A 243 25.87 3.56 17.23
CA ILE A 243 25.23 2.58 16.35
C ILE A 243 24.18 3.34 15.53
N MET A 244 24.22 3.20 14.22
CA MET A 244 23.32 3.86 13.27
C MET A 244 22.50 2.82 12.51
N LEU A 245 21.20 3.04 12.40
CA LEU A 245 20.31 2.26 11.54
C LEU A 245 19.11 3.11 11.13
N ASN A 246 19.14 3.62 9.90
CA ASN A 246 18.03 4.37 9.32
C ASN A 246 17.28 3.46 8.36
N HIS A 247 15.95 3.49 8.42
CA HIS A 247 15.10 2.63 7.59
C HIS A 247 15.35 1.13 7.78
N VAL A 248 15.50 0.72 9.05
CA VAL A 248 15.76 -0.69 9.39
C VAL A 248 14.73 -1.20 10.39
N PHE A 249 14.35 -0.39 11.38
CA PHE A 249 13.50 -0.82 12.49
C PHE A 249 12.12 -1.32 12.04
N GLU A 250 11.57 -0.77 10.97
CA GLU A 250 10.28 -1.14 10.38
C GLU A 250 10.29 -2.53 9.72
N HIS A 251 11.47 -3.10 9.47
CA HIS A 251 11.69 -4.42 8.88
C HIS A 251 11.95 -5.52 9.91
N ILE A 252 12.21 -5.17 11.18
CA ILE A 252 12.64 -6.14 12.21
C ILE A 252 11.43 -6.73 12.95
N PRO A 253 11.10 -8.03 12.83
CA PRO A 253 9.97 -8.61 13.56
C PRO A 253 10.12 -8.51 15.08
N ASP A 254 11.29 -8.83 15.63
CA ASP A 254 11.55 -8.73 17.08
C ASP A 254 12.33 -7.45 17.44
N GLU A 255 11.62 -6.32 17.46
CA GLU A 255 12.17 -5.01 17.83
C GLU A 255 12.86 -5.02 19.20
N ALA A 256 12.31 -5.76 20.17
CA ALA A 256 12.86 -5.83 21.51
C ALA A 256 14.22 -6.52 21.54
N ALA A 257 14.39 -7.61 20.79
CA ALA A 257 15.67 -8.30 20.65
C ALA A 257 16.72 -7.38 20.01
N ALA A 258 16.36 -6.68 18.93
CA ALA A 258 17.26 -5.73 18.27
C ALA A 258 17.69 -4.59 19.22
N VAL A 259 16.74 -3.97 19.92
CA VAL A 259 17.07 -2.90 20.87
C VAL A 259 17.92 -3.41 22.04
N SER A 260 17.69 -4.66 22.49
CA SER A 260 18.52 -5.31 23.51
C SER A 260 19.97 -5.47 23.07
N GLU A 261 20.20 -5.99 21.86
CA GLU A 261 21.54 -6.17 21.30
C GLU A 261 22.24 -4.83 21.04
N ILE A 262 21.52 -3.84 20.49
CA ILE A 262 22.04 -2.48 20.32
C ILE A 262 22.48 -1.92 21.66
N LYS A 263 21.65 -2.05 22.70
CA LYS A 263 22.03 -1.65 24.05
C LYS A 263 23.23 -2.44 24.54
N ARG A 264 23.32 -3.75 24.34
CA ARG A 264 24.48 -4.55 24.78
C ARG A 264 25.78 -4.02 24.16
N CYS A 265 25.78 -3.77 22.85
CA CYS A 265 26.94 -3.32 22.08
C CYS A 265 27.31 -1.84 22.29
N LEU A 266 26.36 -0.98 22.68
CA LEU A 266 26.66 0.43 22.98
C LEU A 266 27.49 0.60 24.25
N LYS A 267 28.46 1.51 24.24
CA LYS A 267 29.14 1.99 25.46
C LYS A 267 28.16 2.68 26.41
N LYS A 268 28.60 2.95 27.64
CA LYS A 268 27.81 3.65 28.67
C LYS A 268 27.19 4.95 28.16
N ASN A 269 27.99 5.77 27.49
CA ASN A 269 27.58 7.06 26.90
C ASN A 269 27.34 6.99 25.39
N GLY A 270 27.29 5.77 24.84
CA GLY A 270 27.07 5.56 23.42
C GLY A 270 25.66 5.99 22.99
N LYS A 271 25.52 6.34 21.71
CA LYS A 271 24.27 6.81 21.11
C LYS A 271 23.81 5.87 20.01
N LEU A 272 22.53 5.52 20.03
CA LEU A 272 21.81 4.96 18.90
C LEU A 272 21.26 6.13 18.07
N ILE A 273 21.44 6.10 16.75
CA ILE A 273 20.86 7.07 15.81
C ILE A 273 20.01 6.29 14.82
N PHE A 274 18.75 6.68 14.64
CA PHE A 274 17.85 5.99 13.73
C PHE A 274 16.80 6.93 13.16
N SER A 275 16.21 6.48 12.06
CA SER A 275 15.04 7.10 11.43
C SER A 275 14.19 6.01 10.78
N VAL A 276 12.91 6.28 10.61
CA VAL A 276 11.92 5.39 10.00
C VAL A 276 10.90 6.24 9.25
N PRO A 277 10.18 5.69 8.25
CA PRO A 277 8.95 6.29 7.75
C PRO A 277 7.96 6.42 8.91
N ILE A 278 7.39 7.60 9.09
CA ILE A 278 6.57 7.91 10.27
C ILE A 278 5.19 8.44 9.87
N CYS A 279 4.15 7.83 10.40
CA CYS A 279 2.79 8.29 10.26
C CYS A 279 2.48 9.36 11.31
N LEU A 280 2.11 10.56 10.87
CA LEU A 280 1.89 11.69 11.78
C LEU A 280 0.59 11.61 12.58
N GLU A 281 -0.38 10.83 12.11
CA GLU A 281 -1.77 10.89 12.59
C GLU A 281 -2.19 9.69 13.45
N ARG A 282 -1.25 8.83 13.85
CA ARG A 282 -1.54 7.63 14.65
C ARG A 282 -0.41 7.22 15.60
N ASN A 283 -0.74 6.27 16.48
CA ASN A 283 0.23 5.44 17.18
C ASN A 283 0.75 4.34 16.26
N THR A 284 1.91 3.78 16.60
CA THR A 284 2.56 2.70 15.86
C THR A 284 1.58 1.54 15.66
N PHE A 285 1.43 1.15 14.40
CA PHE A 285 0.52 0.10 13.95
C PHE A 285 1.33 -1.13 13.57
N GLU A 286 0.99 -2.28 14.16
CA GLU A 286 1.68 -3.55 14.00
C GLU A 286 0.67 -4.68 14.24
N ASP A 287 0.45 -5.50 13.22
CA ASP A 287 -0.44 -6.66 13.20
C ASP A 287 0.28 -7.83 12.50
N SER A 288 0.52 -8.90 13.24
CA SER A 288 1.23 -10.09 12.75
C SER A 288 0.40 -10.96 11.80
N SER A 289 -0.89 -10.67 11.63
CA SER A 289 -1.75 -11.37 10.66
C SER A 289 -1.45 -10.98 9.21
N TYR A 290 -0.82 -9.83 8.97
CA TYR A 290 -0.41 -9.40 7.63
C TYR A 290 0.89 -10.09 7.21
N THR A 291 0.72 -11.15 6.43
CA THR A 291 1.81 -12.07 6.06
C THR A 291 2.19 -11.99 4.59
N THR A 292 1.34 -11.42 3.73
CA THR A 292 1.64 -11.26 2.30
C THR A 292 2.28 -9.90 2.00
N ALA A 293 2.98 -9.81 0.86
CA ALA A 293 3.58 -8.58 0.38
C ALA A 293 2.51 -7.51 0.08
N GLU A 294 1.38 -7.91 -0.49
CA GLU A 294 0.27 -7.03 -0.84
C GLU A 294 -0.39 -6.43 0.42
N GLU A 295 -0.61 -7.25 1.46
CA GLU A 295 -1.11 -6.78 2.74
C GLU A 295 -0.15 -5.77 3.38
N ARG A 296 1.16 -6.06 3.37
CA ARG A 296 2.16 -5.18 3.96
C ARG A 296 2.32 -3.87 3.19
N ILE A 297 2.23 -3.87 1.86
CA ILE A 297 2.15 -2.63 1.07
C ILE A 297 0.89 -1.84 1.46
N LYS A 298 -0.27 -2.51 1.55
CA LYS A 298 -1.55 -1.87 1.88
C LYS A 298 -1.57 -1.24 3.28
N PHE A 299 -0.94 -1.90 4.25
CA PHE A 299 -1.05 -1.52 5.67
C PHE A 299 0.19 -0.82 6.24
N TYR A 300 1.38 -1.07 5.68
CA TYR A 300 2.66 -0.52 6.15
C TYR A 300 3.42 0.28 5.08
N GLY A 301 3.00 0.22 3.81
CA GLY A 301 3.58 0.99 2.71
C GLY A 301 4.80 0.39 2.05
N GLN A 302 5.23 -0.80 2.47
CA GLN A 302 6.25 -1.56 1.78
C GLN A 302 6.07 -3.06 2.06
N ALA A 303 6.47 -3.91 1.11
CA ALA A 303 6.21 -5.35 1.13
C ALA A 303 6.90 -6.09 2.28
N ASP A 304 8.00 -5.57 2.80
CA ASP A 304 8.83 -6.17 3.84
C ASP A 304 8.75 -5.45 5.18
N HIS A 305 7.98 -4.36 5.27
CA HIS A 305 7.65 -3.75 6.55
C HIS A 305 6.78 -4.70 7.37
N VAL A 306 7.03 -4.74 8.67
CA VAL A 306 6.22 -5.48 9.65
C VAL A 306 5.44 -4.55 10.58
N ARG A 307 5.64 -3.23 10.45
CA ARG A 307 4.96 -2.20 11.22
C ARG A 307 5.02 -0.84 10.52
N LEU A 308 4.11 0.05 10.90
CA LEU A 308 4.12 1.46 10.56
C LEU A 308 4.27 2.29 11.83
N TYR A 309 5.40 2.98 11.99
CA TYR A 309 5.65 3.80 13.18
C TYR A 309 4.75 5.03 13.25
N GLY A 310 4.26 5.33 14.44
CA GLY A 310 3.43 6.48 14.74
C GLY A 310 4.20 7.60 15.45
N ALA A 311 3.98 8.84 15.01
CA ALA A 311 4.55 10.03 15.64
C ALA A 311 4.12 10.21 17.10
N ASN A 312 2.97 9.65 17.48
CA ASN A 312 2.37 9.83 18.79
C ASN A 312 3.02 8.97 19.89
N ASP A 313 3.66 7.85 19.53
CA ASP A 313 4.13 6.87 20.51
C ASP A 313 5.57 6.37 20.32
N ILE A 314 6.23 6.64 19.18
CA ILE A 314 7.58 6.11 18.90
C ILE A 314 8.60 6.42 20.02
N VAL A 315 8.59 7.65 20.55
CA VAL A 315 9.50 8.05 21.64
C VAL A 315 9.27 7.18 22.87
N VAL A 316 8.01 7.11 23.34
CA VAL A 316 7.63 6.33 24.53
C VAL A 316 7.90 4.84 24.31
N ARG A 317 7.67 4.34 23.09
CA ARG A 317 7.93 2.94 22.71
C ARG A 317 9.40 2.57 22.92
N PHE A 318 10.33 3.36 22.40
CA PHE A 318 11.76 3.11 22.59
C PHE A 318 12.23 3.39 24.02
N GLU A 319 11.60 4.32 24.74
CA GLU A 319 11.88 4.55 26.16
C GLU A 319 11.50 3.36 27.05
N ARG A 320 10.47 2.58 26.70
CA ARG A 320 10.11 1.32 27.39
C ARG A 320 11.22 0.28 27.34
N TYR A 321 12.10 0.33 26.33
CA TYR A 321 13.30 -0.51 26.28
C TYR A 321 14.45 0.03 27.14
N GLY A 322 14.24 1.03 27.99
CA GLY A 322 15.27 1.62 28.85
C GLY A 322 16.24 2.53 28.10
N LEU A 323 15.80 3.12 26.99
CA LEU A 323 16.49 4.21 26.34
C LEU A 323 15.94 5.56 26.83
N LYS A 324 16.71 6.63 26.64
CA LYS A 324 16.24 8.00 26.66
C LYS A 324 16.36 8.52 25.24
N VAL A 325 15.23 8.87 24.63
CA VAL A 325 15.15 9.23 23.21
C VAL A 325 15.01 10.75 23.09
N THR A 326 15.70 11.34 22.12
CA THR A 326 15.54 12.73 21.72
C THR A 326 15.20 12.77 20.25
N GLU A 327 14.09 13.41 19.92
CA GLU A 327 13.59 13.57 18.57
C GLU A 327 14.02 14.94 18.02
N TYR A 328 14.61 14.92 16.82
CA TYR A 328 14.95 16.11 16.05
C TYR A 328 14.00 16.17 14.86
N ILE A 329 13.07 17.12 14.87
CA ILE A 329 12.14 17.40 13.77
C ILE A 329 12.69 18.58 12.97
N ALA A 330 12.75 18.48 11.63
CA ALA A 330 13.44 19.46 10.80
C ALA A 330 12.95 20.91 11.03
N GLU A 331 11.64 21.15 11.02
CA GLU A 331 11.05 22.48 11.28
C GLU A 331 11.24 23.03 12.70
N LYS A 332 11.61 22.17 13.66
CA LYS A 332 11.91 22.61 15.04
C LYS A 332 13.38 22.98 15.22
N VAL A 333 14.25 22.57 14.30
CA VAL A 333 15.71 22.75 14.43
C VAL A 333 16.34 23.55 13.27
N LEU A 334 15.62 23.73 12.17
CA LEU A 334 16.02 24.53 11.02
C LEU A 334 15.03 25.69 10.84
N SER A 335 15.53 26.84 10.38
CA SER A 335 14.65 27.92 9.90
C SER A 335 13.96 27.53 8.59
N ALA A 336 12.86 28.20 8.26
CA ALA A 336 12.17 28.01 6.97
C ALA A 336 13.11 28.27 5.78
N GLU A 337 14.03 29.23 5.89
CA GLU A 337 15.05 29.51 4.88
C GLU A 337 16.02 28.33 4.72
N GLN A 338 16.49 27.74 5.81
CA GLN A 338 17.36 26.57 5.76
C GLN A 338 16.65 25.37 5.17
N ILE A 339 15.38 25.13 5.52
CA ILE A 339 14.56 24.05 4.95
C ILE A 339 14.42 24.21 3.45
N ALA A 340 14.08 25.42 2.98
CA ALA A 340 13.95 25.72 1.56
C ALA A 340 15.28 25.53 0.81
N LYS A 341 16.38 26.06 1.39
CA LYS A 341 17.73 25.95 0.80
C LYS A 341 18.25 24.52 0.76
N MET A 342 17.99 23.73 1.80
CA MET A 342 18.44 22.34 1.87
C MET A 342 17.47 21.39 1.16
N ARG A 343 16.29 21.85 0.73
CA ARG A 343 15.23 21.00 0.16
C ARG A 343 14.96 19.78 1.05
N VAL A 344 14.72 20.02 2.33
CA VAL A 344 14.43 19.00 3.35
C VAL A 344 12.92 19.00 3.63
N THR A 345 12.34 17.83 3.87
CA THR A 345 10.95 17.73 4.33
C THR A 345 10.82 18.27 5.76
N ALA A 346 10.00 19.31 5.96
CA ALA A 346 9.87 20.04 7.24
C ALA A 346 9.51 19.15 8.45
N GLN A 347 8.71 18.11 8.24
CA GLN A 347 8.24 17.22 9.30
C GLN A 347 9.09 15.96 9.46
N ASP A 348 10.19 15.84 8.70
CA ASP A 348 11.09 14.69 8.80
C ASP A 348 11.84 14.66 10.13
N ARG A 349 12.22 13.46 10.56
CA ARG A 349 12.66 13.19 11.93
C ARG A 349 13.87 12.27 11.99
N ILE A 350 14.84 12.65 12.82
CA ILE A 350 15.94 11.78 13.24
C ILE A 350 15.86 11.61 14.76
N PHE A 351 16.05 10.38 15.23
CA PHE A 351 16.04 10.06 16.65
C PHE A 351 17.46 9.77 17.13
N ILE A 352 17.85 10.36 18.26
CA ILE A 352 19.08 10.00 18.97
C ILE A 352 18.69 9.46 20.34
N ALA A 353 19.04 8.20 20.60
CA ALA A 353 18.76 7.53 21.86
C ALA A 353 20.05 7.20 22.61
N LYS A 354 19.99 7.22 23.94
CA LYS A 354 21.08 6.77 24.82
C LYS A 354 20.54 5.88 25.93
N LYS A 355 21.40 5.07 26.55
CA LYS A 355 21.02 4.24 27.70
C LYS A 355 20.48 5.12 28.84
N ASN A 356 19.33 4.74 29.40
CA ASN A 356 18.81 5.40 30.60
C ASN A 356 19.45 4.78 31.85
N HIS A 357 20.28 5.53 32.57
CA HIS A 357 21.04 5.02 33.72
C HIS A 357 20.22 4.80 34.99
N LYS A 358 18.93 5.16 35.02
CA LYS A 358 18.03 4.85 36.15
C LYS A 358 17.57 3.38 36.17
N SER A 359 18.28 2.46 35.50
CA SER A 359 17.75 1.15 35.11
C SER A 359 18.00 -0.04 36.05
N VAL A 360 18.45 0.17 37.29
CA VAL A 360 18.63 -0.95 38.25
C VAL A 360 17.29 -1.60 38.62
N PHE A 361 16.18 -0.89 38.40
CA PHE A 361 14.81 -1.38 38.61
C PHE A 361 14.24 -2.22 37.45
N TRP A 362 14.94 -2.36 36.32
CA TRP A 362 14.37 -2.94 35.08
C TRP A 362 14.62 -4.44 34.88
N HIS A 363 15.70 -5.01 35.44
CA HIS A 363 16.03 -6.43 35.20
C HIS A 363 15.02 -7.40 35.84
N SER A 364 14.46 -7.06 37.00
CA SER A 364 13.37 -7.83 37.64
C SER A 364 12.03 -7.71 36.89
N GLN A 365 11.81 -6.58 36.21
CA GLN A 365 10.64 -6.38 35.36
C GLN A 365 10.79 -7.06 34.00
N GLN A 366 12.00 -7.20 33.45
CA GLN A 366 12.19 -7.70 32.09
C GLN A 366 11.79 -9.17 31.91
N ASN A 367 12.05 -10.04 32.89
CA ASN A 367 11.57 -11.42 32.89
C ASN A 367 10.04 -11.47 32.96
N VAL A 368 9.44 -10.64 33.84
CA VAL A 368 7.98 -10.49 33.95
C VAL A 368 7.38 -9.95 32.65
N TRP A 369 8.03 -9.01 31.97
CA TRP A 369 7.58 -8.45 30.69
C TRP A 369 7.69 -9.46 29.56
N ASN A 370 8.71 -10.32 29.55
CA ASN A 370 8.83 -11.40 28.58
C ASN A 370 7.73 -12.46 28.78
N GLU A 371 7.49 -12.89 30.03
CA GLU A 371 6.37 -13.79 30.35
C GLU A 371 5.02 -13.15 29.99
N VAL A 372 4.82 -11.86 30.31
CA VAL A 372 3.61 -11.11 29.92
C VAL A 372 3.49 -11.00 28.40
N ARG A 373 4.60 -10.87 27.65
CA ARG A 373 4.60 -10.84 26.18
C ARG A 373 4.20 -12.20 25.61
N GLU A 374 4.78 -13.29 26.10
CA GLU A 374 4.42 -14.65 25.69
C GLU A 374 2.96 -14.94 26.01
N LEU A 375 2.49 -14.59 27.22
CA LEU A 375 1.09 -14.70 27.61
C LEU A 375 0.17 -13.84 26.72
N LYS A 376 0.60 -12.65 26.29
CA LYS A 376 -0.18 -11.82 25.36
C LYS A 376 -0.26 -12.44 23.96
N ILE A 377 0.85 -13.00 23.46
CA ILE A 377 0.87 -13.68 22.16
C ILE A 377 -0.05 -14.91 22.22
N GLU A 378 0.06 -15.72 23.26
CA GLU A 378 -0.80 -16.89 23.46
C GLU A 378 -2.27 -16.48 23.67
N LEU A 379 -2.54 -15.39 24.40
CA LEU A 379 -3.88 -14.83 24.53
C LEU A 379 -4.45 -14.40 23.18
N GLU A 380 -3.65 -13.74 22.33
CA GLU A 380 -4.12 -13.27 21.02
C GLU A 380 -4.36 -14.43 20.05
N LYS A 381 -3.46 -15.43 20.05
CA LYS A 381 -3.71 -16.71 19.34
C LYS A 381 -4.98 -17.37 19.82
N THR A 382 -5.18 -17.45 21.13
CA THR A 382 -6.38 -18.04 21.74
C THR A 382 -7.63 -17.27 21.34
N LYS A 383 -7.61 -15.93 21.39
CA LYS A 383 -8.72 -15.09 20.92
C LYS A 383 -9.05 -15.32 19.45
N ASN A 384 -8.03 -15.38 18.58
CA ASN A 384 -8.22 -15.63 17.15
C ASN A 384 -8.79 -17.04 16.90
N MET A 385 -8.31 -18.05 17.63
CA MET A 385 -8.89 -19.40 17.59
C MET A 385 -10.35 -19.39 18.06
N CYS A 386 -10.66 -18.72 19.18
CA CYS A 386 -12.02 -18.58 19.68
C CYS A 386 -12.93 -17.85 18.69
N LYS A 387 -12.44 -16.79 18.03
CA LYS A 387 -13.17 -16.08 16.98
C LYS A 387 -13.46 -16.99 15.79
N ASN A 388 -12.46 -17.66 15.24
CA ASN A 388 -12.62 -18.59 14.11
C ASN A 388 -13.59 -19.73 14.44
N LEU A 389 -13.54 -20.24 15.68
CA LEU A 389 -14.48 -21.24 16.16
C LEU A 389 -15.90 -20.68 16.26
N THR A 390 -16.06 -19.46 16.78
CA THR A 390 -17.35 -18.77 16.87
C THR A 390 -17.94 -18.52 15.49
N ASP A 391 -17.14 -18.07 14.53
CA ASP A 391 -17.53 -17.85 13.14
C ASP A 391 -17.98 -19.16 12.48
N SER A 392 -17.24 -20.26 12.72
CA SER A 392 -17.61 -21.59 12.22
C SER A 392 -18.92 -22.12 12.84
N ILE A 393 -19.13 -21.89 14.15
CA ILE A 393 -20.37 -22.25 14.84
C ILE A 393 -21.54 -21.42 14.30
N ASN A 394 -21.35 -20.12 14.07
CA ASN A 394 -22.36 -19.25 13.51
C ASN A 394 -22.75 -19.68 12.09
N GLU A 395 -21.79 -20.06 11.25
CA GLU A 395 -22.09 -20.58 9.91
C GLU A 395 -22.87 -21.90 9.97
N ALA A 396 -22.49 -22.81 10.89
CA ALA A 396 -23.23 -24.06 11.11
C ALA A 396 -24.67 -23.81 11.59
N ASN A 397 -24.87 -22.85 12.49
CA ASN A 397 -26.20 -22.43 12.94
C ASN A 397 -27.02 -21.85 11.79
N TRP A 398 -26.43 -20.97 10.98
CA TRP A 398 -27.08 -20.43 9.78
C TRP A 398 -27.43 -21.54 8.78
N ALA A 399 -26.56 -22.52 8.60
CA ALA A 399 -26.84 -23.69 7.76
C ALA A 399 -28.04 -24.47 8.29
N HIS A 400 -28.14 -24.71 9.60
CA HIS A 400 -29.29 -25.37 10.21
C HIS A 400 -30.58 -24.56 10.02
N ILE A 401 -30.56 -23.26 10.31
CA ILE A 401 -31.71 -22.36 10.12
C ILE A 401 -32.17 -22.38 8.67
N PHE A 402 -31.23 -22.26 7.72
CA PHE A 402 -31.55 -22.26 6.29
C PHE A 402 -32.18 -23.59 5.85
N HIS A 403 -31.55 -24.72 6.16
CA HIS A 403 -32.05 -26.04 5.75
C HIS A 403 -33.43 -26.35 6.34
N ASP A 404 -33.67 -25.99 7.60
CA ASP A 404 -34.98 -26.16 8.23
C ASP A 404 -36.04 -25.26 7.58
N THR A 405 -35.70 -23.99 7.34
CA THR A 405 -36.59 -23.00 6.71
C THR A 405 -37.04 -23.43 5.30
N ILE A 406 -36.14 -24.00 4.50
CA ILE A 406 -36.44 -24.43 3.13
C ILE A 406 -36.98 -25.86 3.03
N SER A 407 -37.00 -26.61 4.14
CA SER A 407 -37.28 -28.05 4.15
C SER A 407 -38.61 -28.40 3.48
N THR A 408 -39.65 -27.60 3.69
CA THR A 408 -40.99 -27.77 3.13
C THR A 408 -41.37 -26.68 2.11
N SER A 409 -40.38 -26.00 1.52
CA SER A 409 -40.67 -24.95 0.54
C SER A 409 -41.48 -25.50 -0.64
N PRO A 410 -42.62 -24.88 -1.01
CA PRO A 410 -43.42 -25.33 -2.14
C PRO A 410 -42.79 -24.97 -3.50
N TRP A 411 -41.87 -24.00 -3.53
CA TRP A 411 -41.30 -23.47 -4.76
C TRP A 411 -39.80 -23.77 -4.94
N LEU A 412 -39.06 -23.94 -3.85
CA LEU A 412 -37.63 -24.26 -3.89
C LEU A 412 -37.43 -25.78 -3.92
N GLN A 413 -37.44 -26.35 -5.13
CA GLN A 413 -37.41 -27.79 -5.37
C GLN A 413 -35.98 -28.33 -5.43
N ASP A 414 -35.12 -27.67 -6.20
CA ASP A 414 -33.69 -27.96 -6.23
C ASP A 414 -33.00 -27.21 -5.09
N LYS A 415 -32.52 -27.98 -4.11
CA LYS A 415 -31.90 -27.48 -2.88
C LYS A 415 -30.37 -27.68 -2.91
N SER A 416 -29.80 -27.96 -4.08
CA SER A 416 -28.36 -28.21 -4.24
C SER A 416 -27.54 -26.91 -4.23
N PHE A 417 -27.41 -26.31 -3.04
CA PHE A 417 -26.59 -25.11 -2.86
C PHE A 417 -25.14 -25.46 -2.49
N SER A 418 -24.21 -24.63 -2.97
CA SER A 418 -22.81 -24.63 -2.56
C SER A 418 -22.42 -23.27 -1.96
N PRO A 419 -22.78 -22.98 -0.70
CA PRO A 419 -22.58 -21.68 -0.08
C PRO A 419 -21.10 -21.39 0.21
N GLY A 420 -20.73 -20.11 0.20
CA GLY A 420 -19.35 -19.65 0.37
C GLY A 420 -18.49 -19.71 -0.90
N ARG A 421 -17.17 -19.55 -0.75
CA ARG A 421 -16.19 -19.58 -1.88
C ARG A 421 -16.55 -18.66 -3.05
N MET A 422 -16.80 -17.37 -2.76
CA MET A 422 -17.28 -16.33 -3.69
C MET A 422 -18.79 -16.37 -4.00
N ALA A 423 -19.57 -17.26 -3.37
CA ALA A 423 -21.03 -17.21 -3.39
C ALA A 423 -21.60 -16.82 -2.01
N LEU A 424 -22.89 -16.47 -1.98
CA LEU A 424 -23.63 -16.18 -0.73
C LEU A 424 -23.38 -17.25 0.34
N GLY A 425 -23.14 -16.79 1.57
CA GLY A 425 -23.14 -17.65 2.77
C GLY A 425 -24.55 -18.10 3.17
N TYR A 426 -24.65 -18.98 4.16
CA TYR A 426 -25.96 -19.51 4.58
C TYR A 426 -26.90 -18.43 5.13
N ASN A 427 -26.36 -17.41 5.80
CA ASN A 427 -27.14 -16.24 6.25
C ASN A 427 -27.73 -15.45 5.07
N GLY A 428 -26.97 -15.29 3.98
CA GLY A 428 -27.43 -14.64 2.75
C GLY A 428 -28.51 -15.44 2.06
N LEU A 429 -28.33 -16.75 1.92
CA LEU A 429 -29.33 -17.64 1.33
C LEU A 429 -30.64 -17.68 2.13
N TYR A 430 -30.55 -17.70 3.46
CA TYR A 430 -31.73 -17.60 4.33
C TYR A 430 -32.47 -16.28 4.14
N SER A 431 -31.73 -15.16 4.16
CA SER A 431 -32.30 -13.83 3.98
C SER A 431 -32.97 -13.68 2.61
N LEU A 432 -32.31 -14.15 1.55
CA LEU A 432 -32.85 -14.19 0.19
C LEU A 432 -34.14 -15.02 0.13
N TYR A 433 -34.13 -16.23 0.71
CA TYR A 433 -35.32 -17.07 0.75
C TYR A 433 -36.49 -16.36 1.46
N ARG A 434 -36.25 -15.72 2.61
CA ARG A 434 -37.28 -14.97 3.33
C ARG A 434 -37.86 -13.84 2.49
N ILE A 435 -37.01 -13.05 1.84
CA ILE A 435 -37.45 -11.98 0.93
C ILE A 435 -38.34 -12.57 -0.16
N LEU A 436 -37.90 -13.61 -0.87
CA LEU A 436 -38.68 -14.21 -1.95
C LEU A 436 -40.01 -14.81 -1.45
N ASN A 437 -39.99 -15.49 -0.31
CA ASN A 437 -41.14 -16.21 0.21
C ASN A 437 -42.20 -15.30 0.86
N GLU A 438 -41.77 -14.30 1.64
CA GLU A 438 -42.64 -13.41 2.41
C GLU A 438 -43.10 -12.20 1.58
N PHE A 439 -42.19 -11.56 0.83
CA PHE A 439 -42.52 -10.38 0.03
C PHE A 439 -43.06 -10.73 -1.37
N LYS A 440 -42.61 -11.84 -1.96
CA LYS A 440 -43.02 -12.33 -3.28
C LYS A 440 -42.86 -11.27 -4.39
N PRO A 441 -41.65 -10.78 -4.62
CA PRO A 441 -41.37 -9.77 -5.64
C PRO A 441 -41.83 -10.21 -7.04
N LYS A 442 -42.18 -9.24 -7.88
CA LYS A 442 -42.63 -9.45 -9.27
C LYS A 442 -41.58 -9.03 -10.29
N ARG A 443 -40.70 -8.09 -9.96
CA ARG A 443 -39.64 -7.60 -10.84
C ARG A 443 -38.36 -7.51 -10.05
N ILE A 444 -37.46 -8.45 -10.36
CA ILE A 444 -36.22 -8.68 -9.63
C ILE A 444 -35.05 -8.23 -10.51
N LEU A 445 -34.17 -7.42 -9.93
CA LEU A 445 -32.85 -7.14 -10.48
C LEU A 445 -31.80 -7.84 -9.62
N GLU A 446 -30.96 -8.64 -10.25
CA GLU A 446 -29.80 -9.27 -9.62
C GLU A 446 -28.54 -8.70 -10.29
N ILE A 447 -27.61 -8.19 -9.50
CA ILE A 447 -26.32 -7.69 -9.97
C ILE A 447 -25.26 -8.68 -9.48
N GLY A 448 -24.79 -9.54 -10.38
CA GLY A 448 -23.97 -10.73 -10.08
C GLY A 448 -24.70 -12.03 -10.40
N LEU A 449 -23.99 -13.01 -10.94
CA LEU A 449 -24.54 -14.32 -11.32
C LEU A 449 -24.00 -15.44 -10.43
N GLY A 450 -24.87 -16.27 -9.83
CA GLY A 450 -24.41 -17.37 -8.99
C GLY A 450 -25.47 -18.18 -8.27
N GLN A 451 -25.18 -18.58 -7.02
CA GLN A 451 -26.07 -19.39 -6.19
C GLN A 451 -27.39 -18.67 -5.85
N SER A 452 -27.35 -17.33 -5.75
CA SER A 452 -28.53 -16.48 -5.65
C SER A 452 -29.44 -16.65 -6.88
N THR A 453 -28.89 -16.61 -8.09
CA THR A 453 -29.61 -16.86 -9.34
C THR A 453 -30.27 -18.23 -9.35
N HIS A 454 -29.61 -19.25 -8.81
CA HIS A 454 -30.16 -20.61 -8.71
C HIS A 454 -31.43 -20.65 -7.84
N MET A 455 -31.48 -19.88 -6.76
CA MET A 455 -32.69 -19.73 -5.93
C MET A 455 -33.76 -18.87 -6.60
N ILE A 456 -33.36 -17.68 -7.10
CA ILE A 456 -34.30 -16.70 -7.67
C ILE A 456 -35.00 -17.28 -8.90
N SER A 457 -34.29 -17.99 -9.77
CA SER A 457 -34.87 -18.61 -10.97
C SER A 457 -35.98 -19.63 -10.66
N GLN A 458 -35.85 -20.41 -9.58
CA GLN A 458 -36.91 -21.32 -9.14
C GLN A 458 -38.15 -20.56 -8.64
N PHE A 459 -37.92 -19.49 -7.87
CA PHE A 459 -39.00 -18.59 -7.45
C PHE A 459 -39.70 -17.93 -8.65
N VAL A 460 -38.94 -17.44 -9.63
CA VAL A 460 -39.46 -16.81 -10.85
C VAL A 460 -40.42 -17.73 -11.59
N LYS A 461 -40.05 -19.00 -11.76
CA LYS A 461 -40.91 -20.01 -12.38
C LYS A 461 -42.20 -20.24 -11.60
N TYR A 462 -42.12 -20.26 -10.27
CA TYR A 462 -43.28 -20.47 -9.40
C TYR A 462 -44.23 -19.25 -9.34
N ALA A 463 -43.67 -18.06 -9.18
CA ALA A 463 -44.42 -16.83 -8.94
C ALA A 463 -44.81 -16.09 -10.22
N ASN A 464 -44.37 -16.58 -11.39
CA ASN A 464 -44.45 -15.92 -12.69
C ASN A 464 -43.95 -14.47 -12.61
N ALA A 465 -42.72 -14.32 -12.10
CA ALA A 465 -42.06 -13.03 -11.93
C ALA A 465 -41.10 -12.74 -13.09
N GLU A 466 -40.63 -11.50 -13.19
CA GLU A 466 -39.58 -11.07 -14.10
C GLU A 466 -38.26 -10.94 -13.35
N HIS A 467 -37.17 -11.39 -13.97
CA HIS A 467 -35.85 -11.40 -13.37
C HIS A 467 -34.78 -11.01 -14.39
N ILE A 468 -33.99 -9.98 -14.07
CA ILE A 468 -32.85 -9.54 -14.86
C ILE A 468 -31.59 -9.74 -14.03
N VAL A 469 -30.64 -10.51 -14.57
CA VAL A 469 -29.32 -10.72 -13.97
C VAL A 469 -28.29 -9.92 -14.77
N VAL A 470 -27.48 -9.10 -14.11
CA VAL A 470 -26.37 -8.36 -14.73
C VAL A 470 -25.05 -9.02 -14.38
N GLU A 471 -24.25 -9.38 -15.37
CA GLU A 471 -22.95 -10.05 -15.19
C GLU A 471 -21.93 -9.56 -16.23
N ALA A 472 -20.67 -9.38 -15.85
CA ALA A 472 -19.61 -8.90 -16.74
C ALA A 472 -18.77 -10.04 -17.34
N ASN A 473 -18.70 -11.19 -16.68
CA ASN A 473 -17.85 -12.28 -17.12
C ASN A 473 -18.57 -13.21 -18.11
N LYS A 474 -18.27 -13.09 -19.41
CA LYS A 474 -18.84 -13.92 -20.47
C LYS A 474 -18.62 -15.43 -20.26
N ASP A 475 -17.44 -15.81 -19.79
CA ASP A 475 -17.11 -17.22 -19.55
C ASP A 475 -17.93 -17.78 -18.39
N TRP A 476 -18.15 -16.95 -17.36
CA TRP A 476 -19.01 -17.31 -16.23
C TRP A 476 -20.47 -17.46 -16.64
N ILE A 477 -20.98 -16.54 -17.48
CA ILE A 477 -22.33 -16.65 -18.06
C ILE A 477 -22.48 -17.94 -18.86
N TYR A 478 -21.47 -18.26 -19.70
CA TYR A 478 -21.46 -19.49 -20.50
C TYR A 478 -21.45 -20.74 -19.61
N PHE A 479 -20.56 -20.78 -18.62
CA PHE A 479 -20.47 -21.87 -17.65
C PHE A 479 -21.80 -22.09 -16.92
N TYR A 480 -22.40 -21.02 -16.39
CA TYR A 480 -23.65 -21.10 -15.64
C TYR A 480 -24.81 -21.60 -16.52
N LYS A 481 -24.95 -21.09 -17.75
CA LYS A 481 -26.01 -21.53 -18.69
C LYS A 481 -25.87 -22.99 -19.12
N ASN A 482 -24.65 -23.55 -19.13
CA ASN A 482 -24.45 -24.96 -19.43
C ASN A 482 -24.81 -25.86 -18.24
N ALA A 483 -24.67 -25.36 -17.02
CA ALA A 483 -24.97 -26.12 -15.80
C ALA A 483 -26.44 -26.01 -15.36
N HIS A 484 -27.14 -24.93 -15.72
CA HIS A 484 -28.47 -24.62 -15.20
C HIS A 484 -29.48 -24.23 -16.29
N SER A 485 -30.72 -24.68 -16.15
CA SER A 485 -31.84 -24.25 -17.00
C SER A 485 -32.49 -23.00 -16.43
N LEU A 486 -32.55 -21.92 -17.23
CA LEU A 486 -33.21 -20.67 -16.85
C LEU A 486 -34.68 -20.68 -17.29
N PRO A 487 -35.63 -20.22 -16.45
CA PRO A 487 -37.02 -20.04 -16.87
C PRO A 487 -37.16 -18.87 -17.84
N GLU A 488 -38.25 -18.84 -18.61
CA GLU A 488 -38.54 -17.77 -19.58
C GLU A 488 -38.53 -16.37 -18.96
N GLY A 489 -38.95 -16.23 -17.70
CA GLY A 489 -38.93 -14.97 -16.97
C GLY A 489 -37.55 -14.50 -16.49
N THR A 490 -36.46 -15.24 -16.73
CA THR A 490 -35.10 -14.85 -16.34
C THR A 490 -34.22 -14.51 -17.55
N GLN A 491 -33.71 -13.28 -17.59
CA GLN A 491 -32.80 -12.80 -18.60
C GLN A 491 -31.43 -12.46 -17.99
N ILE A 492 -30.36 -13.01 -18.55
CA ILE A 492 -28.98 -12.57 -18.24
C ILE A 492 -28.57 -11.48 -19.23
N MET A 493 -28.20 -10.32 -18.70
CA MET A 493 -27.68 -9.15 -19.41
C MET A 493 -26.17 -9.06 -19.16
N HIS A 494 -25.40 -9.10 -20.24
CA HIS A 494 -23.96 -8.92 -20.17
C HIS A 494 -23.59 -7.43 -20.27
N LEU A 495 -22.89 -6.89 -19.28
CA LEU A 495 -22.36 -5.52 -19.28
C LEU A 495 -20.87 -5.55 -18.89
N ASP A 496 -20.00 -4.96 -19.71
CA ASP A 496 -18.58 -4.84 -19.38
C ASP A 496 -18.38 -3.88 -18.19
N TYR A 497 -17.25 -3.99 -17.49
CA TYR A 497 -16.88 -3.02 -16.48
C TYR A 497 -16.27 -1.75 -17.07
N GLU A 498 -16.41 -0.65 -16.35
CA GLU A 498 -15.59 0.55 -16.49
C GLU A 498 -15.21 1.11 -15.11
N ILE A 499 -14.26 2.05 -15.10
CA ILE A 499 -13.79 2.72 -13.89
C ILE A 499 -14.24 4.18 -13.99
N LEU A 500 -15.03 4.63 -13.03
CA LEU A 500 -15.50 6.02 -12.97
C LEU A 500 -15.02 6.71 -11.69
N PRO A 501 -14.73 8.02 -11.75
CA PRO A 501 -14.47 8.80 -10.56
C PRO A 501 -15.76 8.92 -9.73
N TYR A 502 -15.68 8.59 -8.44
CA TYR A 502 -16.75 8.76 -7.47
C TYR A 502 -16.17 9.33 -6.18
N LYS A 503 -16.57 10.56 -5.85
CA LYS A 503 -15.95 11.37 -4.79
C LYS A 503 -14.43 11.49 -5.02
N ASP A 504 -13.61 11.08 -4.05
CA ASP A 504 -12.15 11.22 -4.08
C ASP A 504 -11.41 9.97 -4.62
N GLU A 505 -12.12 9.01 -5.23
CA GLU A 505 -11.54 7.77 -5.73
C GLU A 505 -12.14 7.29 -7.05
N ASN A 506 -11.56 6.22 -7.61
CA ASN A 506 -12.00 5.56 -8.82
C ASN A 506 -12.66 4.22 -8.48
N VAL A 507 -13.92 4.04 -8.88
CA VAL A 507 -14.73 2.88 -8.51
C VAL A 507 -15.11 2.07 -9.75
N ARG A 508 -15.02 0.74 -9.64
CA ARG A 508 -15.49 -0.18 -10.68
C ARG A 508 -17.01 -0.22 -10.72
N VAL A 509 -17.56 -0.03 -11.91
CA VAL A 509 -18.99 -0.01 -12.22
C VAL A 509 -19.28 -0.78 -13.50
N PHE A 510 -20.54 -1.08 -13.77
CA PHE A 510 -21.00 -1.62 -15.05
C PHE A 510 -21.18 -0.49 -16.07
N LYS A 511 -20.62 -0.70 -17.27
CA LYS A 511 -20.71 0.23 -18.38
C LYS A 511 -22.15 0.33 -18.89
N ASN A 512 -22.65 1.55 -19.05
CA ASN A 512 -24.02 1.85 -19.50
C ASN A 512 -25.11 1.19 -18.61
N PHE A 513 -24.85 1.03 -17.31
CA PHE A 513 -25.74 0.31 -16.40
C PHE A 513 -27.14 0.93 -16.32
N LYS A 514 -27.21 2.24 -16.05
CA LYS A 514 -28.48 2.96 -15.92
C LYS A 514 -29.26 2.96 -17.23
N GLU A 515 -28.57 3.22 -18.34
CA GLU A 515 -29.15 3.30 -19.69
C GLU A 515 -29.82 1.96 -20.05
N SER A 516 -29.16 0.84 -19.75
CA SER A 516 -29.65 -0.51 -20.05
C SER A 516 -30.90 -0.91 -19.25
N LEU A 517 -31.18 -0.21 -18.14
CA LEU A 517 -32.33 -0.45 -17.26
C LEU A 517 -33.40 0.66 -17.34
N THR A 518 -33.27 1.58 -18.30
CA THR A 518 -34.19 2.72 -18.47
C THR A 518 -35.65 2.26 -18.58
N GLY A 519 -36.54 2.90 -17.82
CA GLY A 519 -37.98 2.62 -17.83
C GLY A 519 -38.40 1.38 -17.03
N LYS A 520 -37.45 0.61 -16.48
CA LYS A 520 -37.75 -0.54 -15.63
C LYS A 520 -37.89 -0.10 -14.17
N LYS A 521 -38.79 -0.76 -13.45
CA LYS A 521 -38.96 -0.63 -12.00
C LYS A 521 -38.83 -1.98 -11.32
N PHE A 522 -38.11 -2.02 -10.22
CA PHE A 522 -37.83 -3.23 -9.47
C PHE A 522 -38.41 -3.12 -8.06
N ASP A 523 -39.01 -4.21 -7.62
CA ASP A 523 -39.47 -4.37 -6.25
C ASP A 523 -38.44 -5.14 -5.41
N PHE A 524 -37.57 -5.94 -6.03
CA PHE A 524 -36.40 -6.52 -5.35
C PHE A 524 -35.12 -6.28 -6.15
N ILE A 525 -34.08 -5.76 -5.49
CA ILE A 525 -32.75 -5.59 -6.06
C ILE A 525 -31.72 -6.30 -5.17
N LEU A 526 -30.97 -7.24 -5.74
CA LEU A 526 -29.84 -7.93 -5.10
C LEU A 526 -28.54 -7.41 -5.70
N VAL A 527 -27.61 -6.98 -4.83
CA VAL A 527 -26.34 -6.35 -5.20
C VAL A 527 -25.18 -7.19 -4.67
N ASP A 528 -24.52 -7.93 -5.56
CA ASP A 528 -23.35 -8.78 -5.28
C ASP A 528 -22.18 -8.55 -6.26
N ALA A 529 -22.36 -7.68 -7.25
CA ALA A 529 -21.32 -7.25 -8.18
C ALA A 529 -21.40 -5.73 -8.39
N PRO A 530 -20.35 -5.08 -8.94
CA PRO A 530 -19.03 -5.61 -9.31
C PRO A 530 -18.21 -6.16 -8.12
N PHE A 531 -17.12 -6.87 -8.43
CA PHE A 531 -16.16 -7.29 -7.41
C PHE A 531 -15.63 -6.08 -6.63
N GLY A 532 -15.75 -6.11 -5.30
CA GLY A 532 -15.47 -4.96 -4.43
C GLY A 532 -14.28 -5.10 -3.49
N ALA A 533 -13.71 -6.29 -3.32
CA ALA A 533 -12.67 -6.52 -2.30
C ALA A 533 -11.34 -5.78 -2.57
N ASP A 534 -11.10 -5.39 -3.82
CA ASP A 534 -9.94 -4.58 -4.24
C ASP A 534 -10.23 -3.08 -4.29
N MET A 535 -11.46 -2.64 -3.99
CA MET A 535 -11.84 -1.23 -3.91
C MET A 535 -11.56 -0.67 -2.49
N ILE A 536 -11.33 0.64 -2.38
CA ILE A 536 -10.80 1.27 -1.16
C ILE A 536 -11.92 1.75 -0.23
N GLU A 537 -12.69 2.77 -0.64
CA GLU A 537 -13.74 3.37 0.21
C GLU A 537 -15.16 3.04 -0.26
N TYR A 538 -15.38 2.80 -1.55
CA TYR A 538 -16.68 2.55 -2.16
C TYR A 538 -16.59 1.41 -3.19
N SER A 539 -17.63 0.59 -3.24
CA SER A 539 -17.80 -0.48 -4.23
C SER A 539 -19.28 -0.64 -4.56
N ARG A 540 -19.63 -1.24 -5.70
CA ARG A 540 -21.04 -1.55 -6.06
C ARG A 540 -21.96 -0.32 -6.10
N ILE A 541 -21.43 0.85 -6.47
CA ILE A 541 -22.15 2.14 -6.46
C ILE A 541 -23.21 2.27 -7.57
N ASP A 542 -23.25 1.33 -8.52
CA ASP A 542 -24.21 1.27 -9.62
C ASP A 542 -25.66 1.43 -9.17
N ILE A 543 -26.01 0.81 -8.03
CA ILE A 543 -27.34 0.87 -7.41
C ILE A 543 -27.79 2.31 -7.10
N LEU A 544 -26.86 3.21 -6.77
CA LEU A 544 -27.20 4.61 -6.46
C LEU A 544 -27.79 5.34 -7.66
N GLN A 545 -27.48 4.90 -8.88
CA GLN A 545 -27.96 5.51 -10.12
C GLN A 545 -29.44 5.17 -10.41
N LEU A 546 -29.96 4.11 -9.78
CA LEU A 546 -31.33 3.61 -9.92
C LEU A 546 -32.31 4.27 -8.95
N ILE A 547 -31.82 4.96 -7.92
CA ILE A 547 -32.64 5.59 -6.88
C ILE A 547 -32.91 7.06 -7.26
N PRO A 548 -34.18 7.52 -7.30
CA PRO A 548 -35.42 6.77 -6.98
C PRO A 548 -36.11 6.15 -8.20
N ASP A 549 -35.68 6.49 -9.41
CA ASP A 549 -36.47 6.33 -10.65
C ASP A 549 -36.89 4.88 -10.96
N SER A 550 -35.99 3.92 -10.67
CA SER A 550 -36.18 2.51 -10.95
C SER A 550 -36.69 1.71 -9.74
N LEU A 551 -37.07 2.38 -8.64
CA LEU A 551 -37.59 1.72 -7.46
C LEU A 551 -39.13 1.64 -7.50
N ALA A 552 -39.68 0.48 -7.15
CA ALA A 552 -41.10 0.33 -6.89
C ALA A 552 -41.50 1.01 -5.56
N LYS A 553 -42.81 1.15 -5.33
CA LYS A 553 -43.33 1.74 -4.09
C LYS A 553 -42.95 0.89 -2.87
N ASP A 554 -43.22 -0.41 -2.97
CA ASP A 554 -42.80 -1.40 -2.00
C ASP A 554 -41.55 -2.07 -2.55
N PHE A 555 -40.46 -2.03 -1.80
CA PHE A 555 -39.17 -2.49 -2.32
C PHE A 555 -38.29 -3.12 -1.25
N VAL A 556 -37.35 -3.95 -1.71
CA VAL A 556 -36.24 -4.50 -0.94
C VAL A 556 -34.95 -4.36 -1.75
N ILE A 557 -33.90 -3.85 -1.12
CA ILE A 557 -32.53 -3.82 -1.63
C ILE A 557 -31.70 -4.70 -0.69
N PHE A 558 -31.07 -5.74 -1.24
CA PHE A 558 -30.15 -6.64 -0.56
C PHE A 558 -28.73 -6.35 -1.04
N ILE A 559 -27.81 -6.06 -0.13
CA ILE A 559 -26.38 -5.96 -0.44
C ILE A 559 -25.64 -7.08 0.28
N ASP A 560 -24.89 -7.86 -0.49
CA ASP A 560 -23.98 -8.87 0.06
C ASP A 560 -22.68 -8.23 0.58
N ASP A 561 -21.91 -8.94 1.39
CA ASP A 561 -20.53 -8.59 1.77
C ASP A 561 -20.35 -7.27 2.56
N THR A 562 -21.40 -6.76 3.22
CA THR A 562 -21.38 -5.51 4.02
C THR A 562 -20.51 -5.52 5.28
N GLN A 563 -19.87 -6.63 5.62
CA GLN A 563 -18.75 -6.65 6.57
C GLN A 563 -17.51 -5.95 6.01
N ARG A 564 -17.44 -5.79 4.68
CA ARG A 564 -16.40 -5.03 3.99
C ARG A 564 -16.78 -3.55 3.95
N TYR A 565 -15.74 -2.73 3.96
CA TYR A 565 -15.86 -1.29 4.14
C TYR A 565 -16.58 -0.61 2.96
N GLY A 566 -16.22 -0.97 1.72
CA GLY A 566 -16.82 -0.41 0.50
C GLY A 566 -18.32 -0.69 0.38
N GLU A 567 -18.72 -1.93 0.61
CA GLU A 567 -20.11 -2.38 0.54
C GLU A 567 -20.94 -1.77 1.68
N SER A 568 -20.38 -1.65 2.89
CA SER A 568 -21.04 -0.97 4.01
C SER A 568 -21.28 0.51 3.71
N HIS A 569 -20.32 1.21 3.12
CA HIS A 569 -20.48 2.61 2.72
C HIS A 569 -21.50 2.80 1.60
N THR A 570 -21.58 1.86 0.66
CA THR A 570 -22.63 1.88 -0.37
C THR A 570 -24.01 1.63 0.22
N SER A 571 -24.12 0.69 1.17
CA SER A 571 -25.34 0.47 1.95
C SER A 571 -25.80 1.74 2.68
N ASP A 572 -24.88 2.47 3.33
CA ASP A 572 -25.21 3.76 3.96
C ASP A 572 -25.57 4.86 2.95
N SER A 573 -24.89 4.87 1.81
CA SER A 573 -25.17 5.82 0.72
C SER A 573 -26.56 5.59 0.10
N ILE A 574 -27.04 4.34 0.04
CA ILE A 574 -28.42 4.04 -0.37
C ILE A 574 -29.42 4.65 0.60
N VAL A 575 -29.22 4.45 1.91
CA VAL A 575 -30.14 5.01 2.93
C VAL A 575 -30.16 6.54 2.83
N ALA A 576 -28.99 7.17 2.69
CA ALA A 576 -28.89 8.62 2.48
C ALA A 576 -29.63 9.05 1.20
N LYS A 577 -29.44 8.31 0.09
CA LYS A 577 -30.08 8.64 -1.19
C LYS A 577 -31.59 8.49 -1.17
N LEU A 578 -32.11 7.50 -0.45
CA LEU A 578 -33.55 7.32 -0.24
C LEU A 578 -34.11 8.49 0.58
N ALA A 579 -33.44 8.87 1.66
CA ALA A 579 -33.83 10.01 2.50
C ALA A 579 -33.81 11.34 1.73
N GLU A 580 -32.78 11.59 0.91
CA GLU A 580 -32.69 12.76 0.01
C GLU A 580 -33.90 12.87 -0.94
N ASN A 581 -34.47 11.73 -1.34
CA ASN A 581 -35.63 11.65 -2.22
C ASN A 581 -36.97 11.50 -1.46
N GLY A 582 -36.97 11.68 -0.14
CA GLY A 582 -38.18 11.61 0.69
C GLY A 582 -38.77 10.20 0.82
N ILE A 583 -37.98 9.16 0.59
CA ILE A 583 -38.41 7.76 0.69
C ILE A 583 -38.02 7.21 2.06
N ALA A 584 -39.02 6.90 2.89
CA ALA A 584 -38.79 6.26 4.18
C ALA A 584 -38.37 4.79 3.97
N ALA A 585 -37.29 4.38 4.63
CA ALA A 585 -36.73 3.04 4.53
C ALA A 585 -36.20 2.54 5.87
N CYS A 586 -36.29 1.24 6.08
CA CYS A 586 -35.69 0.52 7.19
C CYS A 586 -34.43 -0.20 6.71
N LYS A 587 -33.43 -0.34 7.59
CA LYS A 587 -32.21 -1.13 7.34
C LYS A 587 -32.03 -2.16 8.46
N GLY A 588 -31.76 -3.40 8.09
CA GLY A 588 -31.37 -4.48 8.98
C GLY A 588 -30.14 -5.20 8.44
N ARG A 589 -29.37 -5.82 9.33
CA ARG A 589 -28.14 -6.55 8.97
C ARG A 589 -28.26 -8.00 9.41
N TYR A 590 -27.99 -8.92 8.48
CA TYR A 590 -27.89 -10.35 8.72
C TYR A 590 -26.43 -10.77 8.81
N SER A 591 -25.92 -10.99 10.01
CA SER A 591 -24.51 -11.31 10.25
C SER A 591 -24.25 -12.79 10.46
N GLY A 592 -23.32 -13.34 9.68
CA GLY A 592 -22.66 -14.62 9.86
C GLY A 592 -21.15 -14.45 9.62
N VAL A 593 -20.51 -15.43 8.95
CA VAL A 593 -19.11 -15.27 8.48
C VAL A 593 -18.99 -14.10 7.50
N ALA A 594 -19.99 -13.96 6.62
CA ALA A 594 -20.24 -12.76 5.83
C ALA A 594 -21.47 -12.02 6.41
N SER A 595 -21.62 -10.72 6.15
CA SER A 595 -22.76 -9.92 6.59
C SER A 595 -23.46 -9.27 5.42
N ASN A 596 -24.79 -9.27 5.45
CA ASN A 596 -25.60 -8.70 4.37
C ASN A 596 -26.56 -7.67 4.93
N ASP A 597 -26.71 -6.54 4.26
CA ASP A 597 -27.69 -5.53 4.63
C ASP A 597 -28.95 -5.68 3.77
N VAL A 598 -30.10 -5.57 4.43
CA VAL A 598 -31.42 -5.50 3.82
C VAL A 598 -32.00 -4.13 4.10
N ILE A 599 -32.27 -3.38 3.03
CA ILE A 599 -32.88 -2.05 3.08
C ILE A 599 -34.23 -2.13 2.39
N CYS A 600 -35.33 -1.79 3.06
CA CYS A 600 -36.67 -1.97 2.50
C CYS A 600 -37.63 -0.84 2.86
N SER A 601 -38.76 -0.78 2.15
CA SER A 601 -39.86 0.11 2.50
C SER A 601 -40.44 -0.23 3.89
N GLU A 602 -41.04 0.77 4.56
CA GLU A 602 -41.52 0.66 5.95
C GLU A 602 -42.51 -0.47 6.21
N ASN A 603 -43.39 -0.76 5.26
CA ASN A 603 -44.34 -1.87 5.34
C ASN A 603 -43.67 -3.26 5.32
N LEU A 604 -42.40 -3.34 4.93
CA LEU A 604 -41.60 -4.55 4.88
C LEU A 604 -40.56 -4.63 6.01
N ARG A 605 -40.66 -3.76 7.03
CA ARG A 605 -39.71 -3.68 8.16
C ARG A 605 -39.43 -5.04 8.83
N PHE A 606 -40.37 -5.99 8.82
CA PHE A 606 -40.17 -7.35 9.36
C PHE A 606 -39.05 -8.14 8.64
N LEU A 607 -38.64 -7.73 7.43
CA LEU A 607 -37.47 -8.29 6.74
C LEU A 607 -36.15 -7.75 7.30
N THR A 608 -36.19 -6.73 8.16
CA THR A 608 -35.01 -6.15 8.82
C THR A 608 -34.82 -6.63 10.26
N THR A 609 -35.73 -7.49 10.75
CA THR A 609 -35.65 -8.07 12.09
C THR A 609 -34.96 -9.43 12.03
N LEU A 610 -33.93 -9.57 12.87
CA LEU A 610 -33.30 -10.84 13.23
C LEU A 610 -33.97 -11.45 14.45
#